data_AF-A0A4Y3WAA1-F1
#
_entry.id   AF-A0A4Y3WAA1-F1
#
_cell.length_a   1.000
_cell.length_b   1.000
_cell.length_c   1.000
_cell.angle_alpha   90.00
_cell.angle_beta   90.00
_cell.angle_gamma   90.00
#
_symmetry.space_group_name_H-M   'P 1'
#
loop_
_entity.id
_entity.type
_entity.pdbx_description
1 polymer ?
#
loop_
_entity_poly.entity_id
_entity_poly.type
_entity_poly.pdbx_seq_one_letter_code
_entity_poly.pdbx_strand_id
1 'polypeptide(L)'
;MLLNDLTVIILMYFILPLWLVAGFADWLCHRASHIETTSGAKESMLHLLMFAEVGFPLLAAMFLDINGLIIAFMIVMFFVHEATALWDVSYATTFRTVTPIEQHIHSFLEIIPLMAIVSVVSLHWQQFLAVFGAGSETLRTDVSWKPDRYRSFMSPPF
;
A
#
# COMPACT_ATOMS: atom_id res chain seq x y z
N MET A 1 13.34 -2.88 20.69
CA MET A 1 14.39 -2.58 19.68
C MET A 1 13.80 -2.18 18.33
N LEU A 2 12.68 -2.75 17.86
CA LEU A 2 12.04 -2.35 16.58
C LEU A 2 11.36 -0.97 16.59
N LEU A 3 10.83 -0.51 17.73
CA LEU A 3 10.23 0.83 17.89
C LEU A 3 11.24 2.00 17.88
N ASN A 4 12.55 1.72 17.86
CA ASN A 4 13.59 2.75 17.81
C ASN A 4 14.20 2.91 16.41
N ASP A 5 13.73 2.14 15.42
CA ASP A 5 14.15 2.31 14.04
C ASP A 5 13.40 3.51 13.44
N LEU A 6 14.16 4.52 13.01
CA LEU A 6 13.60 5.73 12.41
C LEU A 6 12.71 5.42 11.19
N THR A 7 13.05 4.38 10.43
CA THR A 7 12.27 3.94 9.26
C THR A 7 10.90 3.44 9.68
N VAL A 8 10.82 2.65 10.76
CA VAL A 8 9.54 2.15 11.29
C VAL A 8 8.69 3.30 11.82
N ILE A 9 9.30 4.28 12.49
CA ILE A 9 8.60 5.47 12.99
C ILE A 9 8.02 6.29 11.83
N ILE A 10 8.83 6.57 10.80
CA ILE A 10 8.38 7.27 9.59
C ILE A 10 7.26 6.50 8.91
N LEU A 11 7.40 5.18 8.78
CA LEU A 11 6.39 4.33 8.14
C LEU A 11 5.04 4.38 8.89
N MET A 12 5.07 4.18 10.22
CA MET A 12 3.85 4.07 11.03
C MET A 12 3.19 5.42 11.36
N TYR A 13 3.98 6.47 11.57
CA TYR A 13 3.47 7.75 12.08
C TYR A 13 3.48 8.88 11.05
N PHE A 14 4.06 8.66 9.87
CA PHE A 14 4.02 9.64 8.78
C PHE A 14 3.41 9.05 7.50
N ILE A 15 4.01 7.98 6.95
CA ILE A 15 3.59 7.41 5.66
C ILE A 15 2.16 6.85 5.75
N LEU A 16 1.88 5.97 6.72
CA LEU A 16 0.53 5.38 6.87
C LEU A 16 -0.56 6.43 7.17
N PRO A 17 -0.39 7.38 8.11
CA PRO A 17 -1.38 8.42 8.32
C PRO A 17 -1.60 9.30 7.10
N LEU A 18 -0.53 9.65 6.37
CA LEU A 18 -0.63 10.45 5.14
C LEU A 18 -1.41 9.70 4.06
N TRP A 19 -1.21 8.38 3.92
CA TRP A 19 -1.98 7.54 3.01
C TRP A 19 -3.47 7.58 3.32
N LEU A 20 -3.85 7.44 4.60
CA LEU A 20 -5.24 7.48 5.04
C LEU A 20 -5.88 8.84 4.77
N VAL A 21 -5.15 9.94 4.97
CA VAL A 21 -5.62 11.30 4.64
C VAL A 21 -5.81 11.46 3.14
N ALA A 22 -4.88 10.96 2.31
CA ALA A 22 -5.02 11.00 0.85
C ALA A 22 -6.24 10.20 0.37
N GLY A 23 -6.45 8.98 0.90
CA GLY A 23 -7.62 8.17 0.56
C GLY A 23 -8.95 8.80 1.00
N PHE A 24 -8.96 9.51 2.13
CA PHE A 24 -10.13 10.28 2.54
C PHE A 24 -10.38 11.49 1.62
N ALA A 25 -9.32 12.18 1.21
CA ALA A 25 -9.42 13.31 0.28
C ALA A 25 -9.94 12.87 -1.09
N ASP A 26 -9.48 11.72 -1.58
CA ASP A 26 -9.97 11.06 -2.79
C ASP A 26 -11.47 10.74 -2.72
N TRP A 27 -11.90 10.12 -1.62
CA TRP A 27 -13.33 9.91 -1.36
C TRP A 27 -14.16 11.22 -1.38
N LEU A 28 -13.62 12.32 -0.86
CA LEU A 28 -14.28 13.63 -0.95
C LEU A 28 -14.43 14.11 -2.40
N CYS A 29 -13.43 13.88 -3.26
CA CYS A 29 -13.49 14.18 -4.69
C CYS A 29 -14.57 13.34 -5.39
N HIS A 30 -14.67 12.05 -5.10
CA HIS A 30 -15.74 11.20 -5.64
C HIS A 30 -17.13 11.63 -5.21
N ARG A 31 -17.28 11.97 -3.92
CA ARG A 31 -18.55 12.45 -3.41
C ARG A 31 -18.96 13.78 -4.05
N ALA A 32 -18.00 14.68 -4.30
CA ALA A 32 -18.26 15.96 -4.95
C ALA A 32 -18.58 15.81 -6.45
N SER A 33 -18.02 14.79 -7.12
CA SER A 33 -18.23 14.52 -8.55
C SER A 33 -19.39 13.58 -8.83
N HIS A 34 -20.08 13.08 -7.79
CA HIS A 34 -21.23 12.19 -7.92
C HIS A 34 -20.94 10.99 -8.82
N ILE A 35 -19.84 10.27 -8.55
CA ILE A 35 -19.38 9.13 -9.36
C ILE A 35 -20.49 8.08 -9.56
N GLU A 36 -21.44 7.97 -8.63
CA GLU A 36 -22.58 7.08 -8.71
C GLU A 36 -23.50 7.36 -9.91
N THR A 37 -23.55 8.61 -10.38
CA THR A 37 -24.38 9.03 -11.53
C THR A 37 -23.57 9.41 -12.77
N THR A 38 -22.26 9.63 -12.66
CA THR A 38 -21.39 9.99 -13.79
C THR A 38 -20.73 8.76 -14.42
N SER A 39 -19.74 8.17 -13.76
CA SER A 39 -18.97 7.01 -14.24
C SER A 39 -19.51 5.67 -13.76
N GLY A 40 -20.39 5.70 -12.76
CA GLY A 40 -21.20 4.59 -12.26
C GLY A 40 -20.40 3.56 -11.45
N ALA A 41 -21.07 2.44 -11.15
CA ALA A 41 -20.56 1.40 -10.26
C ALA A 41 -19.21 0.80 -10.70
N LYS A 42 -18.86 0.89 -11.99
CA LYS A 42 -17.59 0.35 -12.49
C LYS A 42 -16.38 1.10 -11.94
N GLU A 43 -16.43 2.43 -11.84
CA GLU A 43 -15.35 3.21 -11.19
C GLU A 43 -15.23 2.79 -9.72
N SER A 44 -16.34 2.70 -8.99
CA SER A 44 -16.33 2.22 -7.60
C SER A 44 -15.75 0.81 -7.44
N MET A 45 -15.97 -0.09 -8.41
CA MET A 45 -15.38 -1.44 -8.38
C MET A 45 -13.88 -1.44 -8.66
N LEU A 46 -13.40 -0.57 -9.55
CA LEU A 46 -11.96 -0.38 -9.76
C LEU A 46 -11.30 0.14 -8.48
N HIS A 47 -11.99 1.00 -7.73
CA HIS A 47 -11.49 1.52 -6.46
C HIS A 47 -11.44 0.46 -5.36
N LEU A 48 -12.46 -0.41 -5.27
CA LEU A 48 -12.41 -1.57 -4.37
C LEU A 48 -11.31 -2.56 -4.76
N LEU A 49 -11.09 -2.76 -6.06
CA LEU A 49 -10.00 -3.59 -6.56
C LEU A 49 -8.65 -3.00 -6.15
N MET A 50 -8.42 -1.71 -6.39
CA MET A 50 -7.22 -0.99 -5.97
C MET A 50 -7.01 -1.02 -4.46
N PHE A 51 -8.09 -0.86 -3.67
CA PHE A 51 -8.04 -0.98 -2.23
C PHE A 51 -7.60 -2.37 -1.78
N ALA A 52 -8.07 -3.44 -2.45
CA ALA A 52 -7.61 -4.81 -2.18
C ALA A 52 -6.15 -5.01 -2.62
N GLU A 53 -5.75 -4.44 -3.76
CA GLU A 53 -4.39 -4.56 -4.31
C GLU A 53 -3.33 -3.98 -3.37
N VAL A 54 -3.63 -2.90 -2.66
CA VAL A 54 -2.76 -2.33 -1.61
C VAL A 54 -3.01 -2.98 -0.25
N GLY A 55 -4.27 -3.29 0.07
CA GLY A 55 -4.69 -3.84 1.34
C GLY A 55 -4.08 -5.21 1.65
N PHE A 56 -4.00 -6.11 0.66
CA PHE A 56 -3.38 -7.43 0.88
C PHE A 56 -1.87 -7.35 1.21
N PRO A 57 -1.04 -6.62 0.45
CA PRO A 57 0.35 -6.32 0.82
C PRO A 57 0.48 -5.69 2.20
N LEU A 58 -0.36 -4.72 2.53
CA LEU A 58 -0.35 -4.07 3.84
C LEU A 58 -0.63 -5.07 4.97
N LEU A 59 -1.68 -5.88 4.86
CA LEU A 59 -2.02 -6.90 5.84
C LEU A 59 -0.92 -7.96 5.96
N ALA A 60 -0.33 -8.39 4.84
CA ALA A 60 0.82 -9.30 4.83
C ALA A 60 1.99 -8.69 5.60
N ALA A 61 2.37 -7.44 5.30
CA ALA A 61 3.44 -6.74 5.99
C ALA A 61 3.14 -6.47 7.48
N MET A 62 1.87 -6.32 7.87
CA MET A 62 1.47 -6.14 9.27
C MET A 62 1.56 -7.44 10.07
N PHE A 63 1.07 -8.56 9.52
CA PHE A 63 0.86 -9.78 10.30
C PHE A 63 1.87 -10.90 10.06
N LEU A 64 2.49 -10.97 8.88
CA LEU A 64 3.42 -12.03 8.50
C LEU A 64 4.88 -11.61 8.71
N ASP A 65 5.77 -12.56 8.98
CA ASP A 65 7.20 -12.29 8.99
C ASP A 65 7.64 -11.82 7.60
N ILE A 66 8.33 -10.69 7.55
CA ILE A 66 8.72 -10.08 6.28
C ILE A 66 9.96 -10.80 5.76
N ASN A 67 9.80 -11.49 4.65
CA ASN A 67 10.85 -12.20 3.93
C ASN A 67 10.79 -11.90 2.42
N GLY A 68 11.66 -12.54 1.64
CA GLY A 68 11.73 -12.32 0.20
C GLY A 68 10.42 -12.61 -0.53
N LEU A 69 9.63 -13.61 -0.10
CA LEU A 69 8.30 -13.86 -0.67
C LEU A 69 7.34 -12.68 -0.44
N ILE A 70 7.27 -12.17 0.79
CA ILE A 70 6.41 -11.02 1.12
C ILE A 70 6.85 -9.77 0.36
N ILE A 71 8.15 -9.50 0.29
CA ILE A 71 8.71 -8.36 -0.47
C ILE A 71 8.37 -8.48 -1.96
N ALA A 72 8.58 -9.66 -2.56
CA ALA A 72 8.23 -9.89 -3.96
C ALA A 72 6.73 -9.71 -4.21
N PHE A 73 5.89 -10.21 -3.30
CA PHE A 73 4.44 -10.03 -3.37
C PHE A 73 4.05 -8.55 -3.31
N MET A 74 4.62 -7.76 -2.39
CA MET A 74 4.37 -6.32 -2.31
C MET A 74 4.76 -5.60 -3.62
N ILE A 75 5.90 -5.93 -4.21
CA ILE A 75 6.38 -5.33 -5.47
C ILE A 75 5.46 -5.70 -6.64
N VAL A 76 5.08 -6.98 -6.76
CA VAL A 76 4.17 -7.43 -7.83
C VAL A 76 2.81 -6.74 -7.70
N MET A 77 2.25 -6.71 -6.48
CA MET A 77 0.96 -6.05 -6.23
C MET A 77 1.02 -4.54 -6.47
N PHE A 78 2.15 -3.89 -6.22
CA PHE A 78 2.36 -2.49 -6.59
C PHE A 78 2.25 -2.29 -8.10
N PHE A 79 2.95 -3.09 -8.93
CA PHE A 79 2.83 -2.94 -10.38
C PHE A 79 1.44 -3.30 -10.91
N VAL A 80 0.76 -4.28 -10.31
CA VAL A 80 -0.65 -4.57 -10.62
C VAL A 80 -1.52 -3.36 -10.27
N HIS A 81 -1.31 -2.75 -9.11
CA HIS A 81 -2.01 -1.54 -8.69
C HIS A 81 -1.79 -0.37 -9.65
N GLU A 82 -0.56 -0.10 -10.07
CA GLU A 82 -0.26 0.96 -11.05
C GLU A 82 -0.99 0.71 -12.39
N ALA A 83 -1.06 -0.54 -12.84
CA ALA A 83 -1.81 -0.90 -14.05
C ALA A 83 -3.33 -0.67 -13.87
N THR A 84 -3.88 -1.02 -12.70
CA THR A 84 -5.29 -0.79 -12.36
C THR A 84 -5.59 0.70 -12.20
N ALA A 85 -4.68 1.50 -11.62
CA ALA A 85 -4.82 2.95 -11.50
C ALA A 85 -4.81 3.64 -12.87
N LEU A 86 -3.93 3.22 -13.79
CA LEU A 86 -3.96 3.68 -15.18
C LEU A 86 -5.27 3.33 -15.87
N TRP A 87 -5.82 2.14 -15.60
CA TRP A 87 -7.13 1.73 -16.12
C TRP A 87 -8.25 2.59 -15.55
N ASP A 88 -8.24 2.87 -14.25
CA ASP A 88 -9.22 3.71 -13.57
C ASP A 88 -9.25 5.13 -14.13
N VAL A 89 -8.10 5.80 -14.20
CA VAL A 89 -8.01 7.16 -14.75
C VAL A 89 -8.44 7.19 -16.23
N SER A 90 -8.04 6.19 -17.03
CA SER A 90 -8.47 6.08 -18.43
C SER A 90 -9.99 5.90 -18.55
N TYR A 91 -10.59 5.14 -17.63
CA TYR A 91 -12.03 4.96 -17.55
C TYR A 91 -12.72 6.26 -17.12
N ALA A 92 -12.36 6.83 -15.98
CA ALA A 92 -12.98 8.03 -15.40
C ALA A 92 -12.96 9.22 -16.38
N THR A 93 -11.82 9.47 -17.02
CA THR A 93 -11.65 10.58 -17.99
C THR A 93 -12.49 10.43 -19.27
N THR A 94 -13.02 9.23 -19.54
CA THR A 94 -13.97 9.00 -20.65
C THR A 94 -15.38 9.48 -20.29
N PHE A 95 -15.75 9.51 -19.00
CA PHE A 95 -17.13 9.77 -18.54
C PHE A 95 -17.28 11.07 -17.76
N ARG A 96 -16.22 11.57 -17.14
CA ARG A 96 -16.24 12.79 -16.32
C ARG A 96 -14.92 13.55 -16.38
N THR A 97 -14.97 14.82 -16.00
CA THR A 97 -13.77 15.61 -15.79
C THR A 97 -13.12 15.21 -14.47
N VAL A 98 -11.88 14.71 -14.52
CA VAL A 98 -11.02 14.53 -13.35
C VAL A 98 -10.28 15.84 -13.11
N THR A 99 -10.45 16.44 -11.93
CA THR A 99 -9.92 17.79 -11.67
C THR A 99 -8.41 17.77 -11.39
N PRO A 100 -7.69 18.91 -11.53
CA PRO A 100 -6.27 18.97 -11.14
C PRO A 100 -6.02 18.62 -9.67
N ILE A 101 -6.95 18.99 -8.77
CA ILE A 101 -6.84 18.67 -7.34
C ILE A 101 -6.95 17.15 -7.13
N GLU A 102 -7.94 16.53 -7.77
CA GLU A 102 -8.15 15.10 -7.72
C GLU A 102 -6.94 14.33 -8.28
N GLN A 103 -6.40 14.74 -9.43
CA GLN A 103 -5.17 14.14 -9.94
C GLN A 103 -3.95 14.34 -9.04
N HIS A 104 -3.87 15.48 -8.35
CA HIS A 104 -2.80 15.68 -7.37
C HIS A 104 -2.94 14.72 -6.19
N ILE A 105 -4.16 14.47 -5.70
CA ILE A 105 -4.45 13.47 -4.67
C ILE A 105 -4.10 12.06 -5.16
N HIS A 106 -4.47 11.69 -6.39
CA HIS A 106 -4.10 10.41 -6.99
C HIS A 106 -2.57 10.23 -7.03
N SER A 107 -1.81 11.27 -7.39
CA SER A 107 -0.34 11.21 -7.37
C SER A 107 0.23 10.88 -5.98
N PHE A 108 -0.42 11.33 -4.89
CA PHE A 108 -0.05 10.90 -3.53
C PHE A 108 -0.41 9.44 -3.28
N LEU A 109 -1.59 9.00 -3.72
CA LEU A 109 -2.05 7.62 -3.56
C LEU A 109 -1.18 6.61 -4.34
N GLU A 110 -0.59 7.01 -5.46
CA GLU A 110 0.38 6.20 -6.22
C GLU A 110 1.74 6.11 -5.49
N ILE A 111 2.28 7.25 -5.04
CA ILE A 111 3.66 7.29 -4.51
C ILE A 111 3.77 6.79 -3.07
N ILE A 112 2.74 6.94 -2.25
CA ILE A 112 2.79 6.55 -0.83
C ILE A 112 2.96 5.03 -0.62
N PRO A 113 2.24 4.14 -1.33
CA PRO A 113 2.51 2.71 -1.33
C PRO A 113 3.95 2.37 -1.73
N LEU A 114 4.51 3.05 -2.74
CA LEU A 114 5.92 2.86 -3.12
C LEU A 114 6.87 3.25 -1.98
N MET A 115 6.62 4.38 -1.32
CA MET A 115 7.42 4.79 -0.15
C MET A 115 7.34 3.76 0.98
N ALA A 116 6.16 3.18 1.22
CA ALA A 116 6.00 2.10 2.20
C ALA A 116 6.80 0.85 1.82
N ILE A 117 6.79 0.45 0.54
CA ILE A 117 7.58 -0.68 0.03
C ILE A 117 9.08 -0.41 0.19
N VAL A 118 9.56 0.78 -0.20
CA VAL A 118 10.97 1.17 -0.03
C VAL A 118 11.38 1.13 1.44
N SER A 119 10.51 1.56 2.36
CA SER A 119 10.74 1.48 3.80
C SER A 119 10.83 0.03 4.30
N VAL A 120 9.99 -0.87 3.78
CA VAL A 120 10.06 -2.29 4.12
C VAL A 120 11.32 -2.93 3.54
N VAL A 121 11.67 -2.60 2.30
CA VAL A 121 12.88 -3.10 1.63
C VAL A 121 14.15 -2.65 2.37
N SER A 122 14.21 -1.41 2.85
CA SER A 122 15.37 -0.93 3.61
C SER A 122 15.53 -1.67 4.94
N LEU A 123 14.41 -1.97 5.62
CA LEU A 123 14.40 -2.77 6.86
C LEU A 123 14.77 -4.25 6.64
N HIS A 124 14.54 -4.78 5.43
CA HIS A 124 14.74 -6.19 5.08
C HIS A 124 15.69 -6.38 3.88
N TRP A 125 16.74 -5.54 3.82
CA TRP A 125 17.58 -5.40 2.63
C TRP A 125 18.19 -6.71 2.12
N GLN A 126 18.67 -7.58 3.02
CA GLN A 126 19.27 -8.86 2.60
C GLN A 126 18.24 -9.82 2.00
N GLN A 127 17.02 -9.86 2.52
CA GLN A 127 15.92 -10.64 1.92
C GLN A 127 15.49 -10.06 0.58
N PHE A 128 15.48 -8.73 0.42
CA PHE A 128 15.25 -8.10 -0.88
C PHE A 128 16.31 -8.51 -1.90
N LEU A 129 17.60 -8.45 -1.56
CA LEU A 129 18.68 -8.91 -2.45
C LEU A 129 18.52 -10.40 -2.80
N ALA A 130 18.09 -11.23 -1.85
CA ALA A 130 17.91 -12.66 -2.05
C ALA A 130 16.82 -13.00 -3.08
N VAL A 131 15.82 -12.12 -3.29
CA VAL A 131 14.84 -12.25 -4.39
C VAL A 131 15.53 -12.29 -5.75
N PHE A 132 16.66 -11.60 -5.89
CA PHE A 132 17.45 -11.53 -7.12
C PHE A 132 18.68 -12.46 -7.10
N GLY A 133 18.75 -13.40 -6.15
CA GLY A 133 19.91 -14.29 -6.00
C GLY A 133 21.18 -13.58 -5.52
N ALA A 134 21.05 -12.42 -4.88
CA ALA A 134 22.16 -11.64 -4.33
C ALA A 134 22.07 -11.54 -2.79
N GLY A 135 23.07 -10.93 -2.16
CA GLY A 135 23.10 -10.71 -0.71
C GLY A 135 23.70 -11.87 0.08
N SER A 136 23.76 -11.71 1.40
CA SER A 136 24.36 -12.68 2.32
C SER A 136 23.36 -13.67 2.93
N GLU A 137 22.06 -13.40 2.82
CA GLU A 137 21.01 -14.26 3.34
C GLU A 137 20.45 -15.20 2.27
N THR A 138 20.00 -16.39 2.70
CA THR A 138 19.23 -17.28 1.84
C THR A 138 17.81 -16.72 1.65
N LEU A 139 17.27 -16.88 0.45
CA LEU A 139 15.90 -16.47 0.14
C LEU A 139 14.92 -17.28 1.00
N ARG A 140 14.21 -16.59 1.90
CA ARG A 140 13.12 -17.18 2.67
C ARG A 140 11.78 -16.97 1.96
N THR A 141 11.00 -18.03 1.87
CA THR A 141 9.70 -18.08 1.19
C THR A 141 8.60 -18.71 2.05
N ASP A 142 8.87 -18.94 3.32
CA ASP A 142 7.87 -19.44 4.26
C ASP A 142 6.80 -18.39 4.54
N VAL A 143 5.58 -18.85 4.84
CA VAL A 143 4.51 -17.98 5.34
C VAL A 143 4.37 -18.25 6.83
N SER A 144 4.95 -17.36 7.63
CA SER A 144 4.92 -17.44 9.09
C SER A 144 4.36 -16.15 9.69
N TRP A 145 3.67 -16.27 10.83
CA TRP A 145 3.19 -15.11 11.56
C TRP A 145 4.34 -14.40 12.26
N LYS A 146 4.26 -13.07 12.40
CA LYS A 146 5.20 -12.35 13.28
C LYS A 146 5.12 -12.88 14.71
N PRO A 147 6.25 -12.99 15.43
CA PRO A 147 6.29 -13.50 16.81
C PRO A 147 5.40 -12.68 17.76
N ASP A 148 4.76 -13.34 18.74
CA ASP A 148 3.77 -12.73 19.65
C ASP A 148 4.30 -11.55 20.49
N ARG A 149 5.62 -11.40 20.63
CA ARG A 149 6.27 -10.24 21.28
C ARG A 149 6.00 -8.90 20.54
N TYR A 150 5.40 -8.96 19.34
CA TYR A 150 4.90 -7.81 18.59
C TYR A 150 3.36 -7.65 18.64
N ARG A 151 2.62 -8.65 19.14
CA ARG A 151 1.14 -8.66 19.23
C ARG A 151 0.59 -8.16 20.57
N SER A 152 1.42 -8.09 21.61
CA SER A 152 1.02 -7.62 22.95
C SER A 152 0.73 -6.10 23.04
N PHE A 153 0.85 -5.34 21.95
CA PHE A 153 0.53 -3.92 21.89
C PHE A 153 -0.91 -3.63 21.42
N MET A 154 -1.67 -4.65 21.01
CA MET A 154 -3.08 -4.50 20.60
C MET A 154 -4.08 -4.87 21.71
N SER A 155 -3.62 -5.22 22.90
CA SER A 155 -4.46 -5.34 24.09
C SER A 155 -4.49 -3.98 24.82
N PRO A 156 -5.67 -3.34 25.00
CA PRO A 156 -5.78 -2.20 25.90
C PRO A 156 -5.39 -2.65 27.32
N PRO A 157 -4.84 -1.76 28.16
CA PRO A 157 -4.46 -2.10 29.52
C PRO A 157 -5.72 -2.26 30.36
N PHE A 158 -6.25 -3.48 30.44
CA PHE A 158 -7.23 -3.88 31.44
C PHE A 158 -6.90 -5.28 31.94
#